data_AF-X1N426-F1
#
_entry.id   AF-X1N426-F1
#
_cell.length_a   1.000
_cell.length_b   1.000
_cell.length_c   1.000
_cell.angle_alpha   90.00
_cell.angle_beta   90.00
_cell.angle_gamma   90.00
#
_symmetry.space_group_name_H-M   'P 1'
#
loop_
_entity.id
_entity.type
_entity.pdbx_description
1 polymer ?
#
loop_
_entity_poly.entity_id
_entity_poly.type
_entity_poly.pdbx_seq_one_letter_code
_entity_poly.pdbx_strand_id
1 'polypeptide(L)' 'RQVVRDSIVGERAIDEQTSASLAVLSERLEQLRKLDKVFSDVSFSSAVEKLKAQSNKVLV' A
#
# COMPACT_ATOMS: atom_id res chain seq x y z
N ARG A 1 1.02 -6.05 17.82
CA ARG A 1 2.04 -4.99 17.60
C ARG A 1 1.32 -3.67 17.31
N GLN A 2 1.25 -2.77 18.30
CA GLN A 2 0.39 -1.58 18.29
C GLN A 2 0.89 -0.45 17.38
N VAL A 3 2.21 -0.36 17.22
CA VAL A 3 2.93 0.64 16.42
C VAL A 3 2.45 0.76 14.96
N VAL A 4 2.00 -0.34 14.34
CA VAL A 4 1.56 -0.32 12.94
C VAL A 4 0.18 0.34 12.79
N ARG A 5 -0.70 0.22 13.80
CA ARG A 5 -2.04 0.84 13.77
C ARG A 5 -1.95 2.36 13.93
N ASP A 6 -1.10 2.82 14.84
CA ASP A 6 -0.97 4.24 15.13
C ASP A 6 -0.33 4.99 13.94
N SER A 7 0.58 4.33 13.20
CA SER A 7 1.16 4.90 11.98
C SER A 7 0.18 4.95 10.79
N ILE A 8 -0.97 4.27 10.86
CA ILE A 8 -2.02 4.26 9.83
C ILE A 8 -3.09 5.34 10.08
N VAL A 9 -3.27 5.78 11.34
CA VAL A 9 -4.38 6.67 11.75
C VAL A 9 -4.09 8.17 11.55
N GLY A 10 -2.85 8.54 11.24
CA GLY A 10 -2.52 9.86 10.72
C GLY A 10 -1.63 10.68 11.63
N GLU A 11 -0.31 10.61 11.38
CA GLU A 11 0.61 11.66 11.83
C GLU A 11 1.97 11.65 11.12
N ARG A 12 2.06 11.06 9.93
CA ARG A 12 3.14 11.38 9.01
C ARG A 12 2.48 11.75 7.69
N ALA A 13 2.87 12.91 7.14
CA ALA A 13 2.62 13.20 5.74
C ALA A 13 2.95 11.91 4.96
N ILE A 14 2.12 11.54 3.98
CA ILE A 14 2.50 10.48 3.06
C ILE A 14 3.77 10.99 2.38
N ASP A 15 4.91 10.61 2.96
CA ASP A 15 6.21 10.99 2.48
C ASP A 15 6.36 10.34 1.11
N GLU A 16 6.98 11.02 0.14
CA GLU A 16 7.14 10.49 -1.22
C GLU A 16 7.78 9.09 -1.18
N GLN A 17 8.64 8.83 -0.18
CA GLN A 17 9.21 7.52 0.11
C GLN A 17 8.16 6.43 0.42
N THR A 18 7.09 6.77 1.14
CA THR A 18 5.98 5.84 1.44
C THR A 18 5.19 5.51 0.18
N SER A 19 4.95 6.51 -0.68
CA SER A 19 4.29 6.30 -1.97
C SER A 19 5.13 5.41 -2.89
N ALA A 20 6.43 5.70 -3.02
CA ALA A 20 7.36 4.89 -3.81
C ALA A 20 7.43 3.43 -3.31
N SER A 21 7.48 3.25 -1.99
CA SER A 21 7.48 1.92 -1.38
C SER A 21 6.18 1.16 -1.63
N LEU A 22 5.03 1.85 -1.59
CA LEU A 22 3.72 1.27 -1.92
C LEU A 22 3.58 0.90 -3.40
N ALA A 23 4.15 1.69 -4.30
CA ALA A 23 4.20 1.39 -5.73
C ALA A 23 4.98 0.10 -6.01
N VAL A 24 6.21 -0.01 -5.46
CA VAL A 24 7.05 -1.22 -5.59
C VAL A 24 6.36 -2.44 -4.95
N LEU A 25 5.74 -2.27 -3.79
CA LEU A 25 5.03 -3.37 -3.13
C LEU A 25 3.83 -3.85 -3.96
N SER A 26 3.13 -2.93 -4.64
CA SER A 26 2.01 -3.26 -5.52
C SER A 26 2.47 -4.04 -6.74
N GLU A 27 3.54 -3.59 -7.40
CA GLU A 27 4.11 -4.28 -8.56
C GLU A 27 4.53 -5.70 -8.19
N ARG A 28 5.21 -5.88 -7.05
CA ARG A 28 5.64 -7.21 -6.58
C ARG A 28 4.45 -8.12 -6.27
N LEU A 29 3.38 -7.58 -5.69
CA LEU A 29 2.18 -8.36 -5.43
C LEU A 29 1.50 -8.78 -6.74
N GLU A 30 1.44 -7.92 -7.74
CA GLU A 30 0.93 -8.27 -9.06
C GLU A 30 1.78 -9.34 -9.75
N GLN A 31 3.11 -9.25 -9.66
CA GLN A 31 4.01 -10.30 -10.15
C GLN A 31 3.75 -11.64 -9.44
N LEU A 32 3.55 -11.62 -8.12
CA LEU A 32 3.23 -12.81 -7.33
C LEU A 32 1.90 -13.46 -7.78
N ARG A 33 0.88 -12.63 -8.05
CA ARG A 33 -0.42 -13.09 -8.57
C ARG A 33 -0.33 -13.67 -9.97
N LYS A 34 0.63 -13.21 -10.78
CA LYS A 34 0.90 -13.77 -12.12
C LYS A 34 1.69 -15.08 -12.05
N LEU A 35 2.50 -15.29 -11.01
CA LEU A 35 3.28 -16.51 -10.84
C LEU A 35 2.42 -17.71 -10.45
N ASP A 36 1.48 -17.53 -9.52
CA ASP A 36 0.64 -18.62 -9.06
C ASP A 36 -0.76 -18.15 -8.63
N LYS A 37 -1.78 -18.93 -8.98
CA LYS A 37 -3.18 -18.65 -8.63
C LYS A 37 -3.43 -18.69 -7.13
N VAL A 38 -2.59 -19.35 -6.33
CA VAL A 38 -2.67 -19.34 -4.86
C VAL A 38 -2.62 -17.93 -4.29
N PHE A 39 -1.96 -17.00 -4.99
CA PHE A 39 -1.86 -15.61 -4.54
C PHE A 39 -3.01 -14.72 -5.03
N SER A 40 -3.96 -15.25 -5.80
CA SER A 40 -5.05 -14.45 -6.40
C SER A 40 -5.89 -13.71 -5.36
N ASP A 41 -6.10 -14.31 -4.19
CA ASP A 41 -6.88 -13.73 -3.09
C ASP A 41 -6.04 -12.86 -2.13
N VAL A 42 -4.72 -12.77 -2.34
CA VAL A 42 -3.87 -11.89 -1.54
C VAL A 42 -4.04 -10.45 -2.03
N SER A 43 -4.65 -9.64 -1.18
CA SER A 43 -4.93 -8.22 -1.44
C SER A 43 -4.41 -7.35 -0.30
N PHE A 44 -4.22 -6.07 -0.58
CA PHE A 44 -3.87 -5.11 0.45
C PHE A 44 -4.99 -4.93 1.47
N SER A 45 -4.63 -4.57 2.70
CA SER A 45 -5.63 -4.17 3.69
C SER A 45 -6.29 -2.85 3.29
N SER A 46 -7.52 -2.63 3.76
CA SER A 46 -8.28 -1.39 3.53
C SER A 46 -7.53 -0.12 3.95
N ALA A 47 -6.60 -0.22 4.91
CA ALA A 47 -5.73 0.88 5.31
C ALA A 47 -4.75 1.28 4.20
N VAL A 48 -4.14 0.30 3.54
CA VAL A 48 -3.17 0.51 2.46
C VAL A 48 -3.86 1.00 1.19
N GLU A 49 -5.09 0.54 0.91
CA GLU A 49 -5.89 1.05 -0.20
C GLU A 49 -6.26 2.54 -0.01
N LYS A 50 -6.61 2.95 1.21
CA LYS A 50 -6.84 4.37 1.54
C LYS A 50 -5.58 5.20 1.34
N LEU A 51 -4.40 4.68 1.70
CA LEU A 51 -3.12 5.35 1.46
C LEU A 51 -2.81 5.50 -0.03
N LYS A 52 -3.07 4.48 -0.85
CA LYS A 52 -2.95 4.57 -2.33
C LYS A 52 -3.88 5.65 -2.90
N ALA A 53 -5.13 5.68 -2.46
CA ALA A 53 -6.10 6.68 -2.92
C ALA A 53 -5.70 8.11 -2.54
N GLN A 54 -5.09 8.31 -1.38
CA GLN A 54 -4.58 9.60 -0.94
C GLN A 54 -3.33 10.04 -1.71
N SER A 55 -2.42 9.11 -2.04
CA SER A 55 -1.23 9.42 -2.85
C SER A 55 -1.58 9.90 -4.26
N ASN A 56 -2.67 9.39 -4.85
CA ASN A 56 -3.14 9.83 -6.17
C ASN A 56 -3.73 11.25 -6.15
N LYS A 57 -4.08 11.77 -4.97
CA LYS A 57 -4.70 13.08 -4.79
C LYS A 57 -3.69 14.22 -4.66
N VAL A 58 -2.41 13.90 -4.45
CA VAL A 58 -1.30 14.87 -4.38
C VAL A 58 -0.72 15.18 -5.78
N LEU A 59 -1.13 14.44 -6.82
CA LEU A 59 -0.68 14.57 -8.21
C LEU A 59 -1.67 15.34 -9.12
N VAL A 60 -2.60 16.12 -8.55
CA VAL A 60 -3.55 16.99 -9.30
C VAL A 60 -3.25 18.45 -9.02
#